data_AF-A0AAV0VKL5-F1
#
_entry.id   AF-A0AAV0VKL5-F1
#
_cell.length_a   1.000
_cell.length_b   1.000
_cell.length_c   1.000
_cell.angle_alpha   90.00
_cell.angle_beta   90.00
_cell.angle_gamma   90.00
#
_symmetry.space_group_name_H-M   'P 1'
#
loop_
_entity.id
_entity.type
_entity.pdbx_description
1 polymer ?
#
loop_
_entity_poly.entity_id
_entity_poly.type
_entity_poly.pdbx_seq_one_letter_code
_entity_poly.pdbx_strand_id
1 'polypeptide(L)'
;MLDSNDALSIKVSKKNLVKEHVQNNLVYITSNFKVLSELILKLQTKNMPLAESLSIVDNVQTQLKSVQGEPGKKVYEKMENVLSKNIGLKTLKQISSILSGSISTMDGLPEDLTTNYLIFYKYAVRTNYVSGCRKIIFCLQKPSEPQQTIIYT
;
A
#
# COMPACT_ATOMS: atom_id res chain seq x y z
N MET A 1 22.04 22.74 -12.10
CA MET A 1 22.50 21.50 -12.77
C MET A 1 23.70 20.97 -11.99
N LEU A 2 23.80 19.66 -11.76
CA LEU A 2 24.98 19.06 -11.11
C LEU A 2 26.19 19.21 -12.05
N ASP A 3 27.34 19.73 -11.60
CA ASP A 3 28.55 19.85 -12.43
C ASP A 3 29.26 18.49 -12.55
N SER A 4 29.66 18.10 -13.75
CA SER A 4 30.40 16.86 -13.98
C SER A 4 31.85 16.90 -13.51
N ASN A 5 32.39 18.10 -13.25
CA ASN A 5 33.75 18.31 -12.78
C ASN A 5 33.83 18.33 -11.24
N ASP A 6 32.70 18.53 -10.54
CA ASP A 6 32.63 18.53 -9.07
C ASP A 6 32.99 17.16 -8.47
N ALA A 7 32.61 16.07 -9.15
CA ALA A 7 32.91 14.72 -8.69
C ALA A 7 32.93 13.69 -9.83
N LEU A 8 33.85 12.74 -9.72
CA LEU A 8 33.95 11.58 -10.63
C LEU A 8 32.62 10.80 -10.69
N SER A 9 31.92 10.67 -9.56
CA SER A 9 30.63 9.99 -9.46
C SER A 9 29.54 10.67 -10.30
N ILE A 10 29.51 12.00 -10.38
CA ILE A 10 28.55 12.76 -11.19
C ILE A 10 28.83 12.50 -12.68
N LYS A 11 30.11 12.56 -13.08
CA LYS A 11 30.53 12.27 -14.47
C LYS A 11 30.13 10.86 -14.90
N VAL A 12 30.40 9.86 -14.06
CA VAL A 12 30.06 8.45 -14.33
C VAL A 12 28.55 8.24 -14.39
N SER A 13 27.80 8.84 -13.47
CA SER A 13 26.33 8.72 -13.45
C SER A 13 25.70 9.31 -14.73
N LYS A 14 26.11 10.51 -15.13
CA LYS A 14 25.64 11.15 -16.38
C LYS A 14 25.91 10.28 -17.60
N LYS A 15 27.09 9.66 -17.70
CA LYS A 15 27.44 8.74 -18.80
C LYS A 15 26.58 7.48 -18.83
N ASN A 16 26.15 6.98 -17.67
CA ASN A 16 25.29 5.80 -17.60
C ASN A 16 23.83 6.13 -17.94
N LEU A 17 23.32 7.32 -17.55
CA LEU A 17 21.94 7.73 -17.80
C LEU A 17 21.60 7.90 -19.29
N VAL A 18 22.60 8.12 -20.14
CA VAL A 18 22.42 8.22 -21.60
C VAL A 18 22.54 6.86 -22.32
N LYS A 19 22.79 5.77 -21.60
CA LYS A 19 22.82 4.43 -22.22
C LYS A 19 21.40 4.00 -22.56
N GLU A 20 21.20 3.54 -23.79
CA GLU A 20 19.88 3.19 -24.34
C GLU A 20 19.10 2.21 -23.44
N HIS A 21 19.73 1.12 -22.99
CA HIS A 21 19.06 0.15 -22.11
C HIS A 21 18.60 0.77 -20.77
N VAL A 22 19.34 1.75 -20.23
CA VAL A 22 18.93 2.47 -19.01
C VAL A 22 17.72 3.34 -19.31
N GLN A 23 17.72 4.05 -20.43
CA GLN A 23 16.58 4.87 -20.86
C GLN A 23 15.33 4.02 -21.10
N ASN A 24 15.46 2.90 -21.81
CA ASN A 24 14.36 1.97 -22.06
C ASN A 24 13.78 1.40 -20.76
N ASN A 25 14.65 1.04 -19.80
CA ASN A 25 14.22 0.59 -18.47
C ASN A 25 13.49 1.69 -17.70
N LEU A 26 13.97 2.94 -17.75
CA LEU A 26 13.32 4.08 -17.09
C LEU A 26 11.94 4.37 -17.70
N VAL A 27 11.82 4.29 -19.03
CA VAL A 27 10.53 4.43 -19.72
C VAL A 27 9.57 3.35 -19.26
N TYR A 28 10.00 2.08 -19.23
CA TYR A 28 9.17 0.97 -18.76
C TYR A 28 8.74 1.14 -17.29
N ILE A 29 9.67 1.53 -16.41
CA ILE A 29 9.36 1.74 -14.99
C ILE A 29 8.35 2.87 -14.83
N THR A 30 8.57 3.98 -15.52
CA THR A 30 7.73 5.18 -15.38
C THR A 30 6.34 4.95 -15.95
N SER A 31 6.20 4.27 -17.10
CA SER A 31 4.90 4.01 -17.72
C SER A 31 4.06 3.00 -16.94
N ASN A 32 4.67 2.01 -16.29
CA ASN A 32 3.95 0.92 -15.63
C ASN A 32 3.81 1.07 -14.12
N PHE A 33 4.75 1.71 -13.44
CA PHE A 33 4.83 1.70 -11.97
C PHE A 33 4.72 3.08 -11.31
N LYS A 34 4.66 4.18 -12.08
CA LYS A 34 4.43 5.54 -11.53
C LYS A 34 3.18 5.60 -10.66
N VAL A 35 2.13 4.89 -11.07
CA VAL A 35 0.86 4.82 -10.36
C VAL A 35 0.98 4.30 -8.91
N LEU A 36 1.98 3.46 -8.62
CA LEU A 36 2.21 2.97 -7.26
C LEU A 36 2.56 4.12 -6.31
N SER A 37 3.41 5.05 -6.76
CA SER A 37 3.81 6.19 -5.93
C SER A 37 2.63 7.11 -5.63
N GLU A 38 1.77 7.37 -6.61
CA GLU A 38 0.58 8.21 -6.47
C GLU A 38 -0.45 7.58 -5.53
N LEU A 39 -0.67 6.27 -5.64
CA LEU A 39 -1.64 5.55 -4.81
C LEU A 39 -1.15 5.33 -3.37
N ILE A 40 0.15 5.17 -3.15
CA ILE A 40 0.74 5.18 -1.80
C ILE A 40 0.50 6.54 -1.13
N LEU A 41 0.76 7.65 -1.84
CA LEU A 41 0.49 9.00 -1.31
C LEU A 41 -1.00 9.18 -1.02
N LYS A 42 -1.88 8.68 -1.89
CA LYS A 42 -3.33 8.72 -1.67
C LYS A 42 -3.73 7.95 -0.40
N LEU A 43 -3.19 6.75 -0.18
CA LEU A 43 -3.43 5.96 1.04
C LEU A 43 -2.89 6.60 2.33
N GLN A 44 -2.02 7.60 2.23
CA GLN A 44 -1.51 8.36 3.38
C GLN A 44 -2.40 9.55 3.77
N THR A 45 -3.42 9.88 2.97
CA THR A 45 -4.36 10.95 3.28
C THR A 45 -5.20 10.63 4.52
N LYS A 46 -5.57 11.67 5.29
CA LYS A 46 -6.37 11.51 6.51
C LYS A 46 -7.85 11.37 6.18
N ASN A 47 -8.58 10.68 7.06
CA ASN A 47 -10.04 10.55 7.01
C ASN A 47 -10.59 9.90 5.74
N MET A 48 -9.77 9.08 5.06
CA MET A 48 -10.23 8.27 3.94
C MET A 48 -11.17 7.17 4.45
N PRO A 49 -12.34 6.93 3.83
CA PRO A 49 -13.17 5.78 4.18
C PRO A 49 -12.46 4.45 3.96
N LEU A 50 -12.70 3.45 4.82
CA LEU A 50 -12.11 2.12 4.68
C LEU A 50 -12.42 1.50 3.32
N ALA A 51 -13.67 1.59 2.87
CA ALA A 51 -14.08 1.10 1.56
C ALA A 51 -13.29 1.75 0.41
N GLU A 52 -13.02 3.06 0.48
CA GLU A 52 -12.21 3.74 -0.53
C GLU A 52 -10.76 3.25 -0.50
N SER A 53 -10.18 3.09 0.69
CA SER A 53 -8.80 2.60 0.82
C SER A 53 -8.63 1.16 0.28
N LEU A 54 -9.62 0.29 0.50
CA LEU A 54 -9.64 -1.07 -0.04
C LEU A 54 -9.80 -1.06 -1.56
N SER A 55 -10.66 -0.19 -2.09
CA SER A 55 -10.83 -0.01 -3.54
C SER A 55 -9.53 0.44 -4.22
N ILE A 56 -8.72 1.29 -3.57
CA ILE A 56 -7.40 1.67 -4.08
C ILE A 56 -6.49 0.44 -4.19
N VAL A 57 -6.44 -0.40 -3.15
CA VAL A 57 -5.62 -1.63 -3.17
C VAL A 57 -6.06 -2.58 -4.28
N ASP A 58 -7.37 -2.79 -4.43
CA ASP A 58 -7.92 -3.67 -5.46
C ASP A 58 -7.63 -3.10 -6.87
N ASN A 59 -7.73 -1.78 -7.06
CA ASN A 59 -7.37 -1.14 -8.33
C ASN A 59 -5.88 -1.31 -8.67
N VAL A 60 -4.96 -1.15 -7.70
CA VAL A 60 -3.53 -1.43 -7.92
C VAL A 60 -3.32 -2.87 -8.36
N GLN A 61 -3.98 -3.82 -7.69
CA GLN A 61 -3.87 -5.24 -8.01
C GLN A 61 -4.29 -5.52 -9.45
N THR A 62 -5.43 -4.96 -9.90
CA THR A 62 -5.89 -5.06 -11.28
C THR A 62 -4.93 -4.43 -12.28
N GLN A 63 -4.40 -3.24 -11.99
CA GLN A 63 -3.44 -2.56 -12.87
C GLN A 63 -2.14 -3.36 -13.01
N LEU A 64 -1.56 -3.81 -11.90
CA LEU A 64 -0.33 -4.61 -11.91
C LEU A 64 -0.50 -5.95 -12.63
N LYS A 65 -1.68 -6.57 -12.53
CA LYS A 65 -2.01 -7.80 -13.27
C LYS A 65 -1.94 -7.62 -14.79
N SER A 66 -2.19 -6.39 -15.28
CA SER A 66 -2.17 -6.09 -16.71
C SER A 66 -0.78 -5.74 -17.26
N VAL A 67 0.21 -5.49 -16.39
CA VAL A 67 1.56 -5.10 -16.80
C VAL A 67 2.26 -6.28 -17.49
N GLN A 68 2.69 -6.02 -18.72
CA GLN A 68 3.32 -7.03 -19.56
C GLN A 68 4.82 -7.18 -19.29
N GLY A 69 5.36 -8.36 -19.60
CA GLY A 69 6.79 -8.64 -19.49
C GLY A 69 7.21 -9.22 -18.13
N GLU A 70 8.40 -9.80 -18.12
CA GLU A 70 8.94 -10.53 -16.97
C GLU A 70 9.06 -9.67 -15.70
N PRO A 71 9.54 -8.40 -15.75
CA PRO A 71 9.57 -7.55 -14.57
C PRO A 71 8.17 -7.26 -13.99
N GLY A 72 7.19 -7.02 -14.84
CA GLY A 72 5.78 -6.81 -14.45
C GLY A 72 5.21 -8.02 -13.71
N LYS A 73 5.43 -9.21 -14.26
CA LYS A 73 5.01 -10.48 -13.63
C LYS A 73 5.62 -10.66 -12.24
N LYS A 74 6.93 -10.42 -12.08
CA LYS A 74 7.61 -10.48 -10.77
C LYS A 74 7.01 -9.51 -9.75
N VAL A 75 6.71 -8.28 -10.18
CA VAL A 75 6.09 -7.27 -9.30
C VAL A 75 4.69 -7.70 -8.87
N TYR A 76 3.87 -8.20 -9.80
CA TYR A 76 2.54 -8.71 -9.49
C TYR A 76 2.57 -9.91 -8.54
N GLU A 77 3.43 -10.90 -8.78
CA GLU A 77 3.60 -12.06 -7.90
C GLU A 77 4.03 -11.65 -6.49
N LYS A 78 4.91 -10.64 -6.38
CA LYS A 78 5.31 -10.08 -5.09
C LYS A 78 4.12 -9.43 -4.37
N MET A 79 3.29 -8.66 -5.09
CA MET A 79 2.09 -8.06 -4.54
C MET A 79 1.14 -9.13 -4.00
N GLU A 80 0.79 -10.14 -4.80
CA GLU A 80 -0.10 -11.23 -4.39
C GLU A 80 0.42 -11.98 -3.17
N ASN A 81 1.72 -12.26 -3.12
CA ASN A 81 2.35 -12.92 -1.98
C ASN A 81 2.28 -12.07 -0.69
N VAL A 82 2.41 -10.74 -0.81
CA VAL A 82 2.27 -9.82 0.33
C VAL A 82 0.82 -9.74 0.80
N LEU A 83 -0.13 -9.59 -0.13
CA LEU A 83 -1.56 -9.46 0.20
C LEU A 83 -2.15 -10.75 0.78
N SER A 84 -1.82 -11.91 0.21
CA SER A 84 -2.33 -13.22 0.65
C SER A 84 -1.92 -13.58 2.09
N LYS A 85 -0.73 -13.13 2.51
CA LYS A 85 -0.18 -13.32 3.87
C LYS A 85 -0.65 -12.27 4.86
N ASN A 86 -1.30 -11.20 4.41
CA ASN A 86 -1.79 -10.14 5.28
C ASN A 86 -3.18 -10.50 5.84
N ILE A 87 -3.19 -11.15 7.01
CA ILE A 87 -4.43 -11.51 7.72
C ILE A 87 -5.24 -10.26 8.08
N GLY A 88 -4.56 -9.18 8.52
CA GLY A 88 -5.22 -7.91 8.85
C GLY A 88 -5.99 -7.31 7.68
N LEU A 89 -5.48 -7.43 6.45
CA LEU A 89 -6.22 -7.01 5.25
C LEU A 89 -7.51 -7.82 5.06
N LYS A 90 -7.50 -9.13 5.35
CA LYS A 90 -8.71 -9.97 5.26
C LYS A 90 -9.75 -9.54 6.30
N THR A 91 -9.30 -9.31 7.54
CA THR A 91 -10.14 -8.78 8.62
C THR A 91 -10.75 -7.43 8.22
N LEU A 92 -9.96 -6.50 7.67
CA LEU A 92 -10.44 -5.20 7.21
C LEU A 92 -11.45 -5.30 6.07
N LYS A 93 -11.27 -6.22 5.13
CA LYS A 93 -12.26 -6.48 4.07
C LYS A 93 -13.58 -6.97 4.66
N GLN A 94 -13.56 -7.87 5.64
CA GLN A 94 -14.78 -8.32 6.34
C GLN A 94 -15.47 -7.18 7.11
N ILE A 95 -14.71 -6.40 7.88
CA ILE A 95 -15.25 -5.24 8.60
C ILE A 95 -15.90 -4.25 7.61
N SER A 96 -15.24 -3.97 6.48
CA SER A 96 -15.80 -3.11 5.44
C SER A 96 -17.12 -3.66 4.88
N SER A 97 -17.23 -4.97 4.67
CA SER A 97 -18.46 -5.62 4.20
C SER A 97 -19.60 -5.55 5.23
N ILE A 98 -19.30 -5.60 6.54
CA ILE A 98 -20.30 -5.39 7.60
C ILE A 98 -20.75 -3.94 7.60
N LEU A 99 -19.80 -2.99 7.54
CA LEU A 99 -20.09 -1.56 7.54
C LEU A 99 -20.87 -1.09 6.30
N SER A 100 -20.73 -1.78 5.17
CA SER A 100 -21.54 -1.54 3.97
C SER A 100 -22.90 -2.23 3.98
N GLY A 101 -23.18 -3.06 5.00
CA GLY A 101 -24.39 -3.89 5.07
C GLY A 101 -24.41 -5.06 4.08
N SER A 102 -23.27 -5.39 3.46
CA SER A 102 -23.15 -6.50 2.50
C SER A 102 -23.17 -7.87 3.19
N ILE A 103 -22.71 -7.94 4.44
CA ILE A 103 -22.83 -9.12 5.31
C ILE A 103 -23.30 -8.70 6.69
N SER A 104 -23.92 -9.62 7.43
CA SER A 104 -24.50 -9.36 8.76
C SER A 104 -23.91 -10.22 9.88
N THR A 105 -22.97 -11.11 9.56
CA THR A 105 -22.32 -11.99 10.54
C THR A 105 -20.92 -11.47 10.88
N MET A 106 -20.48 -11.74 12.11
CA MET A 106 -19.11 -11.45 12.57
C MET A 106 -18.19 -12.67 12.44
N ASP A 107 -18.66 -13.75 11.80
CA ASP A 107 -17.91 -14.99 11.64
C ASP A 107 -16.59 -14.76 10.90
N GLY A 108 -15.50 -15.26 11.48
CA GLY A 108 -14.14 -15.09 10.94
C GLY A 108 -13.44 -13.81 11.36
N LEU A 109 -14.09 -12.95 12.16
CA LEU A 109 -13.41 -11.89 12.91
C LEU A 109 -12.84 -12.42 14.23
N PRO A 110 -11.78 -11.80 14.77
CA PRO A 110 -11.27 -12.12 16.10
C PRO A 110 -12.34 -12.00 17.19
N GLU A 111 -12.37 -12.94 18.15
CA GLU A 111 -13.37 -12.97 19.23
C GLU A 111 -13.34 -11.73 20.13
N ASP A 112 -12.19 -11.06 20.23
CA ASP A 112 -12.00 -9.83 21.00
C ASP A 112 -12.56 -8.58 20.28
N LEU A 113 -12.92 -8.69 19.00
CA LEU A 113 -13.48 -7.59 18.22
C LEU A 113 -15.00 -7.48 18.43
N THR A 114 -15.41 -6.62 19.35
CA THR A 114 -16.84 -6.33 19.59
C THR A 114 -17.45 -5.38 18.55
N THR A 115 -18.77 -5.45 18.36
CA THR A 115 -19.52 -4.64 17.38
C THR A 115 -19.33 -3.13 17.57
N ASN A 116 -19.23 -2.67 18.82
CA ASN A 116 -18.99 -1.26 19.15
C ASN A 116 -17.66 -0.75 18.56
N TYR A 117 -16.67 -1.62 18.39
CA TYR A 117 -15.39 -1.24 17.81
C TYR A 117 -15.46 -1.06 16.29
N LEU A 118 -16.37 -1.75 15.59
CA LEU A 118 -16.46 -1.71 14.12
C LEU A 118 -16.72 -0.30 13.59
N ILE A 119 -17.47 0.53 14.33
CA ILE A 119 -17.78 1.91 13.93
C ILE A 119 -16.49 2.73 13.79
N PHE A 120 -15.45 2.45 14.58
CA PHE A 120 -14.16 3.14 14.50
C PHE A 120 -13.34 2.78 13.26
N TYR A 121 -13.69 1.69 12.56
CA TYR A 121 -13.04 1.29 11.32
C TYR A 121 -13.66 1.94 10.08
N LYS A 122 -14.72 2.74 10.20
CA LYS A 122 -15.36 3.42 9.06
C LYS A 122 -14.38 4.26 8.26
N TYR A 123 -13.42 4.87 8.95
CA TYR A 123 -12.33 5.61 8.32
C TYR A 123 -11.06 4.79 8.40
N ALA A 124 -10.42 4.58 7.25
CA ALA A 124 -9.12 3.95 7.11
C ALA A 124 -8.10 4.72 7.93
N VAL A 125 -7.25 3.98 8.62
CA VAL A 125 -6.22 4.55 9.47
C VAL A 125 -4.85 4.27 8.84
N ARG A 126 -3.92 5.21 9.07
CA ARG A 126 -2.60 5.32 8.46
C ARG A 126 -1.89 3.97 8.27
N THR A 127 -1.27 3.80 7.11
CA THR A 127 -0.08 2.94 6.99
C THR A 127 1.08 3.69 7.64
N ASN A 128 1.45 3.36 8.88
CA ASN A 128 2.71 3.85 9.44
C ASN A 128 3.80 2.79 9.19
N TYR A 129 4.88 3.22 8.54
CA TYR A 129 6.11 2.43 8.52
C TYR A 129 6.75 2.54 9.90
N VAL A 130 6.74 1.48 10.70
CA VAL A 130 7.57 1.39 11.90
C VAL A 130 8.89 0.75 11.48
N SER A 131 10.00 1.50 11.53
CA SER A 131 11.32 0.96 11.20
C SER A 131 11.64 -0.19 12.16
N GLY A 132 11.65 -1.42 11.66
CA GLY A 132 11.88 -2.64 12.44
C GLY A 132 10.78 -3.70 12.31
N CYS A 133 9.56 -3.34 11.89
CA CYS A 133 8.49 -4.30 11.63
C CYS A 133 8.36 -4.58 10.13
N ARG A 134 8.58 -5.84 9.73
CA ARG A 134 8.29 -6.36 8.37
C ARG A 134 6.78 -6.54 8.11
N LYS A 135 5.92 -5.69 8.69
CA LYS A 135 4.46 -5.76 8.57
C LYS A 135 3.92 -4.37 8.22
N ILE A 136 3.01 -4.29 7.24
CA ILE A 136 2.16 -3.13 7.02
C ILE A 136 1.13 -3.16 8.15
N ILE A 137 1.26 -2.25 9.12
CA ILE A 137 0.34 -2.13 10.24
C ILE A 137 -0.66 -1.02 9.87
N PHE A 138 -1.95 -1.37 9.84
CA PHE A 138 -3.01 -0.38 9.91
C PHE A 138 -3.18 -0.06 11.41
N CYS A 139 -2.76 1.12 11.86
CA CYS A 139 -3.07 1.56 13.23
C CYS A 139 -4.57 1.86 13.36
N LEU A 140 -5.11 2.11 14.55
CA LEU A 140 -6.42 2.77 14.70
C LEU A 140 -6.21 4.14 15.33
N GLN A 141 -6.95 5.16 14.89
CA GLN A 141 -6.95 6.46 15.54
C GLN A 141 -8.32 6.67 16.17
N LYS A 142 -8.41 6.50 17.49
CA LYS A 142 -9.62 6.86 18.23
C LYS A 142 -9.85 8.38 18.16
N PRO A 143 -11.10 8.87 18.02
CA PRO A 143 -11.39 10.30 17.88
C PRO A 143 -11.01 11.19 19.07
N SER A 144 -10.69 10.64 20.25
CA SER A 144 -10.63 11.42 21.49
C SER A 144 -9.48 11.09 22.47
N GLU A 145 -8.45 10.33 22.07
CA GLU A 145 -7.30 10.05 22.96
C GLU A 145 -5.94 10.18 22.25
N PRO A 146 -4.90 10.63 22.96
CA PRO A 146 -3.54 10.62 22.43
C PRO A 146 -3.06 9.19 22.22
N GLN A 147 -2.80 8.85 20.96
CA GLN A 147 -1.98 7.72 20.46
C GLN A 147 -2.10 6.39 21.24
N GLN A 148 -3.26 5.72 21.20
CA GLN A 148 -3.30 4.28 21.52
C GLN A 148 -3.20 3.46 20.23
N THR A 149 -1.99 2.98 19.97
CA THR A 149 -1.68 1.98 18.95
C THR A 149 -2.21 0.63 19.41
N ILE A 150 -3.32 0.16 18.84
CA ILE A 150 -3.73 -1.25 19.00
C ILE A 150 -3.03 -2.03 17.88
N ILE A 151 -2.05 -2.86 18.28
CA ILE A 151 -1.30 -3.74 17.38
C ILE A 151 -2.00 -5.09 17.38
N TYR A 152 -2.59 -5.50 16.26
CA TYR A 152 -2.98 -6.88 16.04
C TYR A 152 -1.80 -7.59 15.35
N THR A 153 -1.04 -8.38 16.13
CA THR A 153 0.14 -9.13 15.66
C THR A 153 -0.23 -10.43 14.98
#